data_AF-A0A965ICZ7-F1
#
_entry.id   AF-A0A965ICZ7-F1
#
_cell.length_a   1.000
_cell.length_b   1.000
_cell.length_c   1.000
_cell.angle_alpha   90.00
_cell.angle_beta   90.00
_cell.angle_gamma   90.00
#
_symmetry.space_group_name_H-M   'P 1'
#
loop_
_entity.id
_entity.type
_entity.pdbx_description
1 polymer ?
#
loop_
_entity_poly.entity_id
_entity_poly.type
_entity_poly.pdbx_seq_one_letter_code
_entity_poly.pdbx_strand_id
1 'polypeptide(L)'
;MTKLSSAFGDTTNIRTKTFDLAGHKFKVRVPLTKELEDLNKRIQEVPEDALKERYEKAISGLSKDTTTEGIEFKEDDVVIDGRSTKELIRTAIQIENRVVEFIRLLIPVDGDLSQITYAEIDEEWPFAIQVEMLEKIGEAIQPGYKDSRKN
;
A
#
# COMPACT_ATOMS: atom_id res chain seq x y z
N MET A 1 7.67 10.02 -29.17
CA MET A 1 7.82 8.57 -29.37
C MET A 1 9.24 8.17 -29.03
N THR A 2 9.43 7.08 -28.29
CA THR A 2 10.78 6.52 -28.03
C THR A 2 11.27 5.79 -29.28
N LYS A 3 12.60 5.67 -29.46
CA LYS A 3 13.19 4.93 -30.60
C LYS A 3 12.62 3.51 -30.74
N LEU A 4 12.30 2.86 -29.62
CA LEU A 4 11.70 1.53 -29.59
C LEU A 4 10.25 1.54 -30.08
N SER A 5 9.42 2.50 -29.66
CA SER A 5 8.03 2.62 -30.17
C SER A 5 7.97 2.93 -31.67
N SER A 6 8.96 3.65 -32.20
CA SER A 6 9.07 3.91 -33.64
C SER A 6 9.51 2.69 -34.43
N ALA A 7 10.31 1.80 -33.83
CA ALA A 7 10.84 0.61 -34.50
C ALA A 7 9.89 -0.61 -34.43
N PHE A 8 9.15 -0.75 -33.32
CA PHE A 8 8.34 -1.94 -33.05
C PHE A 8 6.83 -1.66 -32.93
N GLY A 9 6.39 -0.40 -33.11
CA GLY A 9 4.99 -0.01 -32.93
C GLY A 9 4.57 0.07 -31.46
N ASP A 10 3.27 -0.11 -31.20
CA ASP A 10 2.73 -0.09 -29.84
C ASP A 10 3.19 -1.32 -29.04
N THR A 11 4.01 -1.07 -28.02
CA THR A 11 4.60 -2.10 -27.15
C THR A 11 3.95 -2.12 -25.75
N THR A 12 2.82 -1.45 -25.57
CA THR A 12 2.14 -1.34 -24.25
C THR A 12 1.76 -2.71 -23.68
N ASN A 13 1.43 -3.66 -24.54
CA ASN A 13 1.11 -5.05 -24.13
C ASN A 13 2.31 -5.79 -23.50
N ILE A 14 3.55 -5.41 -23.82
CA ILE A 14 4.76 -6.04 -23.26
C ILE A 14 4.83 -5.83 -21.74
N ARG A 15 4.27 -4.71 -21.27
CA ARG A 15 4.23 -4.32 -19.86
C ARG A 15 2.89 -4.68 -19.20
N THR A 16 2.07 -5.52 -19.82
CA THR A 16 0.82 -5.99 -19.22
C THR A 16 0.96 -7.45 -18.83
N LYS A 17 0.62 -7.77 -17.57
CA LYS A 17 0.55 -9.13 -17.06
C LYS A 17 -0.87 -9.42 -16.59
N THR A 18 -1.21 -10.69 -16.50
CA THR A 18 -2.51 -11.15 -16.01
C THR A 18 -2.35 -12.14 -14.89
N PHE A 19 -3.23 -12.08 -13.90
CA PHE A 19 -3.31 -13.08 -12.84
C PHE A 19 -4.78 -13.36 -12.52
N ASP A 20 -5.05 -14.54 -11.98
CA ASP A 20 -6.38 -14.93 -11.55
C ASP A 20 -6.44 -14.87 -10.01
N LEU A 21 -7.54 -14.32 -9.48
CA LEU A 21 -7.86 -14.29 -8.07
C LEU A 21 -9.35 -14.57 -7.88
N ALA A 22 -9.70 -15.55 -7.05
CA ALA A 22 -11.10 -15.92 -6.76
C ALA A 22 -11.98 -16.12 -8.01
N GLY A 23 -11.39 -16.63 -9.11
CA GLY A 23 -12.10 -16.84 -10.38
C GLY A 23 -12.22 -15.59 -11.28
N HIS A 24 -11.71 -14.44 -10.84
CA HIS A 24 -11.62 -13.21 -11.63
C HIS A 24 -10.23 -13.03 -12.23
N LYS A 25 -10.19 -12.62 -13.50
CA LYS A 25 -8.94 -12.34 -14.22
C LYS A 25 -8.61 -10.86 -14.18
N PHE A 26 -7.53 -10.53 -13.51
CA PHE A 26 -7.01 -9.17 -13.41
C PHE A 26 -5.91 -8.92 -14.43
N LYS A 27 -5.82 -7.67 -14.90
CA LYS A 27 -4.70 -7.16 -15.70
C LYS A 27 -3.93 -6.17 -14.86
N VAL A 28 -2.61 -6.25 -14.90
CA VAL A 28 -1.71 -5.36 -14.17
C VAL A 28 -0.63 -4.82 -15.08
N ARG A 29 -0.35 -3.52 -14.94
CA ARG A 29 0.72 -2.82 -15.64
C ARG A 29 2.01 -2.98 -14.85
N VAL A 30 3.03 -3.51 -15.50
CA VAL A 30 4.40 -3.59 -14.99
C VAL A 30 5.01 -2.18 -15.05
N PRO A 31 5.28 -1.53 -13.90
CA PRO A 31 5.90 -0.21 -13.87
C PRO A 31 7.35 -0.26 -14.38
N LEU A 32 7.85 0.86 -14.89
CA LEU A 32 9.28 1.06 -15.11
C LEU A 32 10.01 1.16 -13.77
N THR A 33 11.32 0.93 -13.76
CA THR A 33 12.14 1.05 -12.55
C THR A 33 11.92 2.38 -11.83
N LYS A 34 11.94 3.51 -12.56
CA LYS A 34 11.69 4.83 -11.99
C LYS A 34 10.27 4.97 -11.43
N GLU A 35 9.26 4.42 -12.12
CA GLU A 35 7.87 4.45 -11.63
C GLU A 35 7.72 3.65 -10.34
N LEU A 36 8.44 2.52 -10.22
CA LEU A 36 8.46 1.70 -9.00
C LEU A 36 9.19 2.40 -7.85
N GLU A 37 10.30 3.09 -8.12
CA GLU A 37 10.98 3.93 -7.12
C GLU A 37 10.07 5.05 -6.62
N ASP A 38 9.42 5.77 -7.53
CA ASP A 38 8.51 6.87 -7.17
C ASP A 38 7.26 6.35 -6.43
N LEU A 39 6.77 5.16 -6.79
CA LEU A 39 5.74 4.45 -6.05
C LEU A 39 6.18 4.14 -4.62
N ASN A 40 7.37 3.57 -4.44
CA ASN A 40 7.89 3.27 -3.10
C ASN A 40 8.09 4.53 -2.26
N LYS A 41 8.49 5.66 -2.86
CA LYS A 41 8.55 6.95 -2.17
C LYS A 41 7.18 7.38 -1.65
N ARG A 42 6.14 7.32 -2.50
CA ARG A 42 4.76 7.64 -2.09
C ARG A 42 4.24 6.72 -0.98
N ILE A 43 4.64 5.45 -0.97
CA ILE A 43 4.30 4.53 0.13
C ILE A 43 4.93 5.00 1.43
N GLN A 44 6.20 5.41 1.41
CA GLN A 44 6.94 5.82 2.60
C GLN A 44 6.54 7.23 3.08
N GLU A 45 6.02 8.06 2.17
CA GLU A 45 5.54 9.40 2.48
C GLU A 45 4.28 9.33 3.35
N VAL A 46 4.43 9.69 4.62
CA VAL A 46 3.35 9.77 5.58
C VAL A 46 3.14 11.24 5.92
N PRO A 47 2.01 11.86 5.51
CA PRO A 47 1.71 13.23 5.86
C PRO A 47 1.63 13.40 7.37
N GLU A 48 2.41 14.35 7.92
CA GLU A 48 2.46 14.61 9.37
C GLU A 48 1.09 14.97 9.95
N ASP A 49 0.25 15.67 9.19
CA ASP A 49 -1.10 16.04 9.62
C ASP A 49 -2.01 14.80 9.75
N ALA A 50 -1.92 13.88 8.80
CA ALA A 50 -2.68 12.62 8.86
C ALA A 50 -2.19 11.71 10.00
N LEU A 51 -0.88 11.70 10.26
CA LEU A 51 -0.30 10.97 11.38
C LEU A 51 -0.79 11.53 12.72
N LYS A 52 -0.76 12.86 12.89
CA LYS A 52 -1.25 13.54 14.10
C LYS A 52 -2.73 13.28 14.33
N GLU A 53 -3.57 13.47 13.32
CA GLU A 53 -5.01 13.26 13.45
C GLU A 53 -5.34 11.82 13.88
N ARG A 54 -4.71 10.82 13.26
CA ARG A 54 -4.92 9.42 13.63
C ARG A 54 -4.36 9.09 15.00
N TYR A 55 -3.20 9.67 15.35
CA TYR A 55 -2.61 9.50 16.67
C TYR A 55 -3.51 10.05 17.77
N GLU A 56 -4.00 11.27 17.63
CA GLU A 56 -4.94 11.88 18.58
C GLU A 56 -6.22 11.05 18.72
N LYS A 57 -6.78 10.55 17.61
CA LYS A 57 -7.93 9.63 17.65
C LYS A 57 -7.62 8.34 18.40
N ALA A 58 -6.46 7.72 18.16
CA ALA A 58 -6.08 6.47 18.79
C ALA A 58 -5.88 6.60 20.32
N ILE A 59 -5.33 7.73 20.78
CA ILE A 59 -5.11 7.99 22.21
C ILE A 59 -6.28 8.70 22.89
N SER A 60 -7.31 9.12 22.15
CA SER A 60 -8.42 9.92 22.70
C SER A 60 -9.19 9.23 23.84
N GLY A 61 -9.20 7.90 23.85
CA GLY A 61 -9.79 7.09 24.92
C GLY A 61 -8.88 6.85 26.12
N LEU A 62 -7.61 7.26 26.06
CA LEU A 62 -6.63 7.04 27.11
C LEU A 62 -6.56 8.26 28.04
N SER A 63 -6.89 8.04 29.31
CA SER A 63 -6.73 9.07 30.34
C SER A 63 -5.39 8.90 31.05
N LYS A 64 -4.62 9.99 31.16
CA LYS A 64 -3.35 10.01 31.93
C LYS A 64 -3.54 9.64 33.41
N ASP A 65 -4.76 9.80 33.91
CA ASP A 65 -5.15 9.48 35.28
C ASP A 65 -5.48 8.00 35.50
N THR A 66 -5.63 7.21 34.43
CA THR A 66 -5.87 5.76 34.55
C THR A 66 -4.53 5.04 34.51
N THR A 67 -4.12 4.48 35.65
CA THR A 67 -2.93 3.62 35.73
C THR A 67 -3.27 2.24 35.17
N THR A 68 -3.33 2.16 33.84
CA THR A 68 -3.53 0.89 33.14
C THR A 68 -2.17 0.22 32.96
N GLU A 69 -2.08 -1.03 33.40
CA GLU A 69 -0.88 -1.86 33.22
C GLU A 69 -0.52 -1.95 31.73
N GLY A 70 0.76 -1.75 31.38
CA GLY A 70 1.24 -1.80 30.01
C GLY A 70 1.19 -0.47 29.22
N ILE A 71 0.69 0.62 29.79
CA ILE A 71 0.64 1.95 29.12
C ILE A 71 1.67 2.91 29.72
N GLU A 72 2.57 3.43 28.89
CA GLU A 72 3.55 4.46 29.25
C GLU A 72 3.34 5.73 28.41
N PHE A 73 3.02 6.85 29.06
CA PHE A 73 2.96 8.16 28.41
C PHE A 73 4.36 8.78 28.35
N LYS A 74 4.87 9.01 27.14
CA LYS A 74 6.12 9.76 26.87
C LYS A 74 5.77 11.16 26.36
N GLU A 75 6.77 12.03 26.22
CA GLU A 75 6.56 13.43 25.80
C GLU A 75 5.93 13.56 24.40
N ASP A 76 6.26 12.66 23.47
CA ASP A 76 5.81 12.70 22.07
C ASP A 76 5.19 11.36 21.59
N ASP A 77 4.89 10.44 22.52
CA ASP A 77 4.35 9.13 22.18
C ASP A 77 3.63 8.45 23.36
N VAL A 78 2.77 7.49 23.05
CA VAL A 78 2.19 6.56 24.02
C VAL A 78 2.66 5.17 23.66
N VAL A 79 3.34 4.51 24.60
CA VAL A 79 3.79 3.13 24.44
C VAL A 79 2.77 2.21 25.09
N ILE A 80 2.25 1.26 24.31
CA ILE A 80 1.30 0.24 24.77
C ILE A 80 1.95 -1.13 24.57
N ASP A 81 2.10 -1.90 25.64
CA ASP A 81 2.74 -3.22 25.64
C ASP A 81 4.13 -3.22 24.98
N GLY A 82 4.91 -2.16 25.26
CA GLY A 82 6.26 -1.99 24.72
C GLY A 82 6.31 -1.51 23.26
N ARG A 83 5.17 -1.18 22.63
CA ARG A 83 5.10 -0.69 21.24
C ARG A 83 4.70 0.77 21.17
N SER A 84 5.40 1.54 20.35
CA SER A 84 5.06 2.94 20.05
C SER A 84 3.76 3.03 19.28
N THR A 85 2.78 3.76 19.81
CA THR A 85 1.51 4.02 19.12
C THR A 85 1.74 4.85 17.86
N LYS A 86 2.62 5.85 17.93
CA LYS A 86 2.97 6.69 16.77
C LYS A 86 3.61 5.89 15.63
N GLU A 87 4.56 5.00 15.94
CA GLU A 87 5.17 4.13 14.91
C GLU A 87 4.18 3.10 14.37
N LEU A 88 3.29 2.55 15.20
CA LEU A 88 2.23 1.65 14.74
C LEU A 88 1.30 2.33 13.75
N ILE A 89 0.87 3.56 14.02
CA ILE A 89 -0.01 4.33 13.13
C ILE A 89 0.73 4.70 11.84
N ARG A 90 1.99 5.11 11.92
CA ARG A 90 2.82 5.36 10.74
C ARG A 90 2.88 4.11 9.86
N THR A 91 3.14 2.95 10.45
CA THR A 91 3.18 1.67 9.74
C THR A 91 1.84 1.33 9.09
N ALA A 92 0.72 1.58 9.80
CA ALA A 92 -0.61 1.38 9.25
C ALA A 92 -0.85 2.27 8.00
N ILE A 93 -0.53 3.57 8.08
CA ILE A 93 -0.66 4.49 6.93
C ILE A 93 0.20 4.01 5.75
N GLN A 94 1.42 3.53 5.99
CA GLN A 94 2.27 2.98 4.93
C GLN A 94 1.68 1.72 4.28
N ILE A 95 1.03 0.85 5.05
CA ILE A 95 0.32 -0.32 4.52
C ILE A 95 -0.83 0.13 3.61
N GLU A 96 -1.62 1.10 4.05
CA GLU A 96 -2.74 1.65 3.27
C GLU A 96 -2.26 2.31 1.97
N ASN A 97 -1.22 3.15 2.05
CA ASN A 97 -0.59 3.74 0.87
C ASN A 97 -0.10 2.66 -0.10
N ARG A 98 0.48 1.57 0.43
CA ARG A 98 0.90 0.43 -0.40
C ARG A 98 -0.26 -0.25 -1.09
N VAL A 99 -1.39 -0.46 -0.41
CA VAL A 99 -2.62 -0.98 -1.02
C VAL A 99 -3.04 -0.09 -2.18
N VAL A 100 -3.22 1.20 -1.93
CA VAL A 100 -3.64 2.17 -2.96
C VAL A 100 -2.70 2.18 -4.16
N GLU A 101 -1.40 2.28 -3.93
CA GLU A 101 -0.40 2.36 -4.99
C GLU A 101 -0.31 1.09 -5.84
N PHE A 102 -0.49 -0.09 -5.24
CA PHE A 102 -0.51 -1.34 -5.98
C PHE A 102 -1.81 -1.50 -6.75
N ILE A 103 -2.96 -1.15 -6.16
CA ILE A 103 -4.25 -1.20 -6.87
C ILE A 103 -4.26 -0.25 -8.08
N ARG A 104 -3.57 0.90 -8.02
CA ARG A 104 -3.35 1.79 -9.18
C ARG A 104 -2.55 1.16 -10.33
N LEU A 105 -1.86 0.04 -10.11
CA LEU A 105 -1.21 -0.71 -11.18
C LEU A 105 -2.19 -1.61 -11.94
N LEU A 106 -3.37 -1.86 -11.42
CA LEU A 106 -4.40 -2.61 -12.13
C LEU A 106 -4.88 -1.82 -13.36
N ILE A 107 -5.11 -2.55 -14.44
CA ILE A 107 -5.71 -2.01 -15.65
C ILE A 107 -7.21 -2.29 -15.56
N PRO A 108 -8.05 -1.27 -15.33
CA PRO A 108 -9.49 -1.46 -15.22
C PRO A 108 -10.08 -1.91 -16.56
N VAL A 109 -11.20 -2.64 -16.49
CA VAL A 109 -12.02 -2.96 -17.68
C VAL A 109 -12.82 -1.74 -18.13
N ASP A 110 -13.27 -0.94 -17.16
CA ASP A 110 -13.99 0.32 -17.36
C ASP A 110 -13.64 1.30 -16.24
N GLY A 111 -13.65 2.60 -16.53
CA GLY A 111 -13.31 3.67 -15.59
C GLY A 111 -11.80 3.94 -15.41
N ASP A 112 -11.48 4.78 -14.42
CA ASP A 112 -10.13 5.16 -14.03
C ASP A 112 -9.93 4.95 -12.53
N LEU A 113 -8.80 4.35 -12.15
CA LEU A 113 -8.41 4.11 -10.76
C LEU A 113 -7.32 5.08 -10.27
N SER A 114 -6.93 6.07 -11.08
CA SER A 114 -5.83 6.98 -10.72
C SER A 114 -6.06 7.75 -9.43
N GLN A 115 -7.33 8.04 -9.08
CA GLN A 115 -7.73 8.77 -7.88
C GLN A 115 -8.31 7.89 -6.77
N ILE A 116 -8.24 6.55 -6.90
CA ILE A 116 -8.78 5.65 -5.86
C ILE A 116 -8.11 5.93 -4.52
N THR A 117 -8.92 5.90 -3.46
CA THR A 117 -8.53 6.11 -2.07
C THR A 117 -8.55 4.79 -1.30
N TYR A 118 -7.87 4.76 -0.15
CA TYR A 118 -7.91 3.57 0.70
C TYR A 118 -9.32 3.29 1.25
N ALA A 119 -10.09 4.33 1.58
CA ALA A 119 -11.44 4.19 2.09
C ALA A 119 -12.36 3.45 1.10
N GLU A 120 -12.31 3.80 -0.19
CA GLU A 120 -13.08 3.11 -1.24
C GLU A 120 -12.67 1.63 -1.38
N ILE A 121 -11.38 1.32 -1.20
CA ILE A 121 -10.90 -0.07 -1.26
C ILE A 121 -11.37 -0.86 -0.04
N ASP A 122 -11.35 -0.23 1.14
CA ASP A 122 -11.72 -0.86 2.40
C ASP A 122 -13.24 -1.12 2.52
N GLU A 123 -14.05 -0.22 1.94
CA GLU A 123 -15.51 -0.40 1.84
C GLU A 123 -15.88 -1.61 0.97
N GLU A 124 -15.09 -1.92 -0.07
CA GLU A 124 -15.37 -2.97 -1.03
C GLU A 124 -14.73 -4.32 -0.67
N TRP A 125 -13.48 -4.31 -0.20
CA TRP A 125 -12.69 -5.53 -0.01
C TRP A 125 -12.18 -5.69 1.42
N PRO A 126 -12.46 -6.84 2.08
CA PRO A 126 -11.85 -7.16 3.36
C PRO A 126 -10.32 -7.14 3.29
N PHE A 127 -9.67 -6.74 4.39
CA PHE A 127 -8.21 -6.65 4.45
C PHE A 127 -7.47 -7.91 3.98
N ALA A 128 -8.00 -9.11 4.25
CA ALA A 128 -7.42 -10.37 3.76
C ALA A 128 -7.31 -10.43 2.22
N ILE A 129 -8.33 -9.93 1.52
CA ILE A 129 -8.35 -9.83 0.06
C ILE A 129 -7.37 -8.76 -0.44
N GLN A 130 -7.28 -7.62 0.27
CA GLN A 130 -6.30 -6.58 -0.05
C GLN A 130 -4.87 -7.13 0.01
N VAL A 131 -4.54 -7.92 1.04
CA VAL A 131 -3.23 -8.58 1.17
C VAL A 131 -2.98 -9.58 0.03
N GLU A 132 -3.96 -10.42 -0.30
CA GLU A 132 -3.81 -11.37 -1.41
C GLU A 132 -3.61 -10.66 -2.76
N MET A 133 -4.32 -9.55 -2.99
CA MET A 133 -4.13 -8.70 -4.16
C MET A 133 -2.72 -8.13 -4.25
N LEU A 134 -2.18 -7.61 -3.14
CA LEU A 134 -0.81 -7.12 -3.07
C LEU A 134 0.20 -8.20 -3.46
N GLU A 135 0.00 -9.43 -2.99
CA GLU A 135 0.87 -10.56 -3.32
C GLU A 135 0.82 -10.91 -4.81
N LYS A 136 -0.38 -11.03 -5.38
CA LYS A 136 -0.56 -11.36 -6.81
C LYS A 136 0.00 -10.29 -7.73
N ILE A 137 -0.22 -9.01 -7.40
CA ILE A 137 0.35 -7.87 -8.12
C ILE A 137 1.89 -7.93 -8.02
N GLY A 138 2.43 -8.14 -6.81
CA GLY A 138 3.86 -8.24 -6.57
C GLY A 138 4.53 -9.36 -7.38
N GLU A 139 3.95 -10.55 -7.39
CA GLU A 139 4.42 -11.69 -8.20
C GLU A 139 4.38 -11.38 -9.70
N ALA A 140 3.34 -10.66 -10.17
CA ALA A 140 3.20 -10.32 -11.57
C ALA A 140 4.21 -9.25 -12.04
N ILE A 141 4.53 -8.25 -11.22
CA ILE A 141 5.46 -7.16 -11.59
C ILE A 141 6.92 -7.50 -11.28
N GLN A 142 7.18 -8.36 -10.30
CA GLN A 142 8.52 -8.82 -9.90
C GLN A 142 8.51 -10.33 -9.62
N PRO A 143 8.56 -11.17 -10.68
CA PRO A 143 8.66 -12.62 -10.53
C PRO A 143 9.91 -12.99 -9.72
N GLY A 144 9.75 -13.83 -8.68
CA GLY A 144 10.86 -14.26 -7.81
C GLY A 144 11.15 -13.36 -6.59
N TYR A 145 10.37 -12.30 -6.36
CA TYR A 145 10.51 -11.48 -5.15
C TYR A 145 10.33 -12.29 -3.85
N LYS A 146 9.45 -13.30 -3.84
CA LYS A 146 9.25 -14.22 -2.71
C LYS A 146 10.46 -15.12 -2.44
N ASP A 147 11.19 -15.54 -3.46
CA ASP A 147 12.41 -16.36 -3.31
C ASP A 147 13.59 -15.53 -2.79
N SER A 148 13.60 -14.24 -3.09
CA SER A 148 14.64 -13.30 -2.66
C SER A 148 14.62 -12.98 -1.16
N ARG A 149 13.50 -13.22 -0.46
CA ARG A 149 13.37 -13.01 1.00
C ARG A 149 13.70 -14.23 1.85
N LYS A 150 13.93 -15.40 1.23
CA LYS A 150 14.26 -16.65 1.94
C LYS A 150 15.77 -16.87 2.12
N ASN A 151 16.62 -15.96 1.63
CA ASN A 151 18.08 -16.02 1.71
C ASN A 151 18.63 -14.93 2.62
#